data_AF-A0A3P8VTH6-F1
#
_entry.id   AF-A0A3P8VTH6-F1
#
_cell.length_a   1.000
_cell.length_b   1.000
_cell.length_c   1.000
_cell.angle_alpha   90.00
_cell.angle_beta   90.00
_cell.angle_gamma   90.00
#
_symmetry.space_group_name_H-M   'P 1'
#
loop_
_entity.id
_entity.type
_entity.pdbx_description
1 polymer ?
#
loop_
_entity_poly.entity_id
_entity_poly.type
_entity_poly.pdbx_seq_one_letter_code
_entity_poly.pdbx_strand_id
1 'polypeptide(L)'
;SLLFRADPLEHFVTKQIVLCYRDDDDINDVASMAGVNLNEESARILATNSELVGTQIRSCKDEAFLHPGLLHRRILETAKKFGVTDVPMEAVTFISHATQSRLRTVVEKVSTIAQHRLDSCKDDEYYEQNADVRSQLRFFEQLERMEKQRKDDRSRQEDPEQARLKQKAKEMQQQELAQMRQRDANLTALAAIGPRKKRKVDSPGATPSGTEVRTNAAGSPASSSVPSTSSRQYTRQRITRVNLRDLIFYMEQERETTHSLLLYRALLK
;
A
#
# COMPACT_ATOMS: atom_id res chain seq x y z
N SER A 1 108.77 -20.25 -14.15
CA SER A 1 107.77 -20.68 -15.15
C SER A 1 106.55 -21.12 -14.37
N LEU A 2 105.36 -20.52 -14.41
CA LEU A 2 104.68 -19.69 -15.38
C LEU A 2 103.85 -18.62 -14.65
N LEU A 3 103.72 -17.45 -15.29
CA LEU A 3 102.74 -16.41 -15.01
C LEU A 3 101.31 -16.97 -15.03
N PHE A 4 100.46 -16.53 -14.10
CA PHE A 4 99.07 -16.22 -14.43
C PHE A 4 98.76 -14.79 -13.99
N ARG A 5 98.62 -13.94 -15.00
CA ARG A 5 98.16 -12.56 -14.95
C ARG A 5 96.64 -12.64 -14.83
N ALA A 6 96.06 -12.20 -13.72
CA ALA A 6 94.62 -12.01 -13.58
C ALA A 6 94.28 -10.57 -13.93
N ASP A 7 93.38 -10.40 -14.89
CA ASP A 7 93.06 -9.12 -15.54
C ASP A 7 92.30 -8.14 -14.62
N PRO A 8 92.50 -6.81 -14.77
CA PRO A 8 91.76 -5.79 -14.01
C PRO A 8 90.27 -5.67 -14.38
N LEU A 9 89.79 -6.44 -15.36
CA LEU A 9 88.44 -6.33 -15.91
C LEU A 9 87.35 -6.93 -15.01
N GLU A 10 87.67 -7.95 -14.21
CA GLU A 10 86.69 -8.63 -13.33
C GLU A 10 86.19 -7.73 -12.18
N HIS A 11 87.07 -6.84 -11.67
CA HIS A 11 86.72 -5.93 -10.56
C HIS A 11 85.90 -4.71 -11.00
N PHE A 12 85.99 -4.31 -12.27
CA PHE A 12 85.18 -3.22 -12.80
C PHE A 12 83.77 -3.69 -13.12
N VAL A 13 83.64 -4.92 -13.65
CA VAL A 13 82.34 -5.54 -13.96
C VAL A 13 81.53 -5.82 -12.69
N THR A 14 82.15 -6.33 -11.62
CA THR A 14 81.45 -6.59 -10.35
C THR A 14 81.00 -5.31 -9.63
N LYS A 15 81.76 -4.21 -9.68
CA LYS A 15 81.30 -2.92 -9.13
C LYS A 15 80.19 -2.28 -9.96
N GLN A 16 80.23 -2.41 -11.29
CA GLN A 16 79.16 -1.91 -12.16
C GLN A 16 77.86 -2.71 -11.98
N ILE A 17 77.94 -4.03 -11.75
CA ILE A 17 76.78 -4.91 -11.52
C ILE A 17 76.16 -4.67 -10.14
N VAL A 18 76.96 -4.39 -9.10
CA VAL A 18 76.45 -4.12 -7.73
C VAL A 18 75.81 -2.73 -7.62
N LEU A 19 76.26 -1.74 -8.40
CA LEU A 19 75.59 -0.43 -8.49
C LEU A 19 74.28 -0.48 -9.29
N CYS A 20 74.11 -1.43 -10.21
CA CYS A 20 72.88 -1.55 -11.00
C CYS A 20 71.73 -2.24 -10.24
N TYR A 21 72.02 -2.99 -9.16
CA TYR A 21 71.01 -3.73 -8.39
C TYR A 21 70.42 -2.95 -7.21
N ARG A 22 70.84 -1.70 -6.98
CA ARG A 22 70.37 -0.86 -5.86
C ARG A 22 69.46 0.28 -6.27
N ASP A 23 69.38 0.60 -7.56
CA ASP A 23 68.46 1.62 -8.11
C ASP A 23 67.22 1.01 -8.80
N ASP A 24 67.15 -0.32 -8.96
CA ASP A 24 66.02 -1.01 -9.64
C ASP A 24 64.85 -1.39 -8.69
N ASP A 25 65.05 -1.37 -7.37
CA ASP A 25 63.95 -1.65 -6.41
C ASP A 25 62.92 -0.50 -6.41
N ASP A 26 63.35 0.76 -6.60
CA ASP A 26 62.44 1.91 -6.62
C ASP A 26 61.76 2.13 -7.99
N ILE A 27 62.33 1.56 -9.07
CA ILE A 27 61.82 1.72 -10.44
C ILE A 27 60.65 0.79 -10.75
N ASN A 28 60.56 -0.34 -10.04
CA ASN A 28 59.49 -1.32 -10.21
C ASN A 28 58.41 -1.21 -9.11
N ASP A 29 58.66 -0.42 -8.07
CA ASP A 29 57.69 -0.10 -7.02
C ASP A 29 56.82 1.10 -7.43
N VAL A 30 55.63 0.80 -7.93
CA VAL A 30 54.62 1.80 -8.33
C VAL A 30 54.27 2.77 -7.19
N ALA A 31 54.30 2.30 -5.94
CA ALA A 31 54.08 3.13 -4.76
C ALA A 31 55.19 4.18 -4.58
N SER A 32 56.45 3.78 -4.73
CA SER A 32 57.61 4.69 -4.68
C SER A 32 57.61 5.67 -5.85
N MET A 33 57.30 5.21 -7.08
CA MET A 33 57.12 6.09 -8.25
C MET A 33 56.01 7.14 -8.06
N ALA A 34 54.93 6.79 -7.36
CA ALA A 34 53.84 7.71 -7.02
C ALA A 34 54.17 8.64 -5.84
N GLY A 35 55.37 8.53 -5.25
CA GLY A 35 55.79 9.32 -4.08
C GLY A 35 55.09 8.90 -2.79
N VAL A 36 54.53 7.69 -2.73
CA VAL A 36 53.79 7.17 -1.58
C VAL A 36 54.75 6.44 -0.66
N ASN A 37 55.03 7.02 0.49
CA ASN A 37 55.85 6.38 1.52
C ASN A 37 54.99 5.42 2.36
N LEU A 38 55.07 4.13 2.06
CA LEU A 38 54.28 3.09 2.75
C LEU A 38 54.54 3.04 4.26
N ASN A 39 55.73 3.41 4.73
CA ASN A 39 56.04 3.44 6.17
C ASN A 39 55.37 4.64 6.85
N GLU A 40 55.35 5.78 6.18
CA GLU A 40 54.63 6.96 6.66
C GLU A 40 53.10 6.76 6.59
N GLU A 41 52.60 6.18 5.49
CA GLU A 41 51.18 5.89 5.33
C GLU A 41 50.71 4.80 6.30
N SER A 42 51.50 3.75 6.53
CA SER A 42 51.19 2.74 7.56
C SER A 42 51.24 3.32 8.97
N ALA A 43 52.20 4.21 9.27
CA ALA A 43 52.24 4.92 10.55
C ALA A 43 51.04 5.87 10.71
N ARG A 44 50.63 6.57 9.65
CA ARG A 44 49.41 7.40 9.63
C ARG A 44 48.17 6.52 9.76
N ILE A 45 48.09 5.37 9.11
CA ILE A 45 46.98 4.43 9.26
C ILE A 45 46.90 3.94 10.71
N LEU A 46 48.01 3.54 11.31
CA LEU A 46 48.04 3.08 12.70
C LEU A 46 47.73 4.22 13.70
N ALA A 47 48.25 5.42 13.48
CA ALA A 47 48.02 6.57 14.37
C ALA A 47 46.60 7.15 14.25
N THR A 48 46.02 7.16 13.04
CA THR A 48 44.70 7.78 12.78
C THR A 48 43.54 6.78 12.78
N ASN A 49 43.80 5.48 12.57
CA ASN A 49 42.76 4.42 12.56
C ASN A 49 42.79 3.48 13.79
N SER A 50 43.68 3.70 14.76
CA SER A 50 43.67 2.95 16.03
C SER A 50 42.34 3.06 16.77
N GLU A 51 41.60 4.17 16.62
CA GLU A 51 40.32 4.36 17.34
C GLU A 51 39.09 3.84 16.57
N LEU A 52 39.15 3.67 15.24
CA LEU A 52 37.98 3.32 14.42
C LEU A 52 38.06 2.00 13.63
N VAL A 53 39.24 1.45 13.33
CA VAL A 53 39.36 0.25 12.46
C VAL A 53 39.82 -0.99 13.23
N GLY A 54 40.53 -0.85 14.35
CA GLY A 54 41.00 -1.98 15.17
C GLY A 54 39.95 -2.57 16.13
N THR A 55 38.95 -1.78 16.54
CA THR A 55 37.87 -2.18 17.47
C THR A 55 36.59 -2.59 16.75
N GLN A 56 36.49 -2.34 15.45
CA GLN A 56 35.30 -2.56 14.61
C GLN A 56 35.50 -3.68 13.57
N ILE A 57 36.48 -4.58 13.73
CA ILE A 57 36.20 -5.96 13.32
C ILE A 57 35.15 -6.40 14.32
N ARG A 58 33.89 -6.38 13.91
CA ARG A 58 32.72 -6.87 14.66
C ARG A 58 32.94 -8.35 15.03
N SER A 59 33.79 -8.62 16.02
CA SER A 59 33.56 -9.72 16.95
C SER A 59 32.38 -9.26 17.79
N CYS A 60 31.19 -9.29 17.19
CA CYS A 60 29.96 -9.19 17.93
C CYS A 60 30.10 -10.26 19.01
N LYS A 61 30.02 -9.90 20.30
CA LYS A 61 29.76 -10.95 21.28
C LYS A 61 28.52 -11.68 20.80
N ASP A 62 28.59 -13.01 20.80
CA ASP A 62 27.47 -13.85 20.41
C ASP A 62 26.40 -13.77 21.49
N GLU A 63 25.66 -12.66 21.49
CA GLU A 63 24.65 -12.36 22.50
C GLU A 63 23.33 -13.00 22.07
N ALA A 64 22.78 -13.83 22.94
CA ALA A 64 21.49 -14.43 22.70
C ALA A 64 20.39 -13.36 22.62
N PHE A 65 19.65 -13.34 21.51
CA PHE A 65 18.45 -12.52 21.31
C PHE A 65 17.37 -12.73 22.39
N LEU A 66 17.13 -13.99 22.80
CA LEU A 66 16.18 -14.36 23.85
C LEU A 66 16.89 -14.49 25.20
N HIS A 67 16.16 -14.29 26.29
CA HIS A 67 16.73 -14.44 27.64
C HIS A 67 17.10 -15.92 27.94
N PRO A 68 18.41 -16.27 28.02
CA PRO A 68 18.85 -17.67 28.02
C PRO A 68 18.34 -18.47 29.22
N GLY A 69 18.30 -17.89 30.43
CA GLY A 69 17.89 -18.60 31.63
C GLY A 69 16.42 -19.03 31.63
N LEU A 70 15.53 -18.17 31.11
CA LEU A 70 14.11 -18.49 31.00
C LEU A 70 13.85 -19.49 29.88
N LEU A 71 14.55 -19.32 28.74
CA LEU A 71 14.45 -20.22 27.61
C LEU A 71 14.95 -21.63 27.98
N HIS A 72 16.13 -21.74 28.59
CA HIS A 72 16.72 -23.00 29.07
C HIS A 72 15.79 -23.73 30.03
N ARG A 73 15.24 -23.02 31.04
CA ARG A 73 14.28 -23.61 31.99
C ARG A 73 13.04 -24.16 31.29
N ARG A 74 12.47 -23.44 30.32
CA ARG A 74 11.29 -23.88 29.56
C ARG A 74 11.60 -25.07 28.64
N ILE A 75 12.76 -25.06 28.00
CA ILE A 75 13.21 -26.17 27.18
C ILE A 75 13.40 -27.42 28.06
N LEU A 76 14.10 -27.30 29.19
CA LEU A 76 14.29 -28.42 30.14
C LEU A 76 12.97 -28.95 30.70
N GLU A 77 12.05 -28.08 31.09
CA GLU A 77 10.71 -28.48 31.59
C GLU A 77 9.94 -29.31 30.55
N THR A 78 10.10 -28.96 29.27
CA THR A 78 9.47 -29.68 28.16
C THR A 78 10.22 -30.98 27.85
N ALA A 79 11.55 -30.93 27.77
CA ALA A 79 12.43 -32.03 27.42
C ALA A 79 12.39 -33.18 28.46
N LYS A 80 12.23 -32.83 29.75
CA LYS A 80 12.07 -33.80 30.84
C LYS A 80 10.85 -34.71 30.66
N LYS A 81 9.77 -34.21 30.04
CA LYS A 81 8.58 -35.03 29.71
C LYS A 81 8.87 -36.13 28.70
N PHE A 82 9.95 -35.97 27.93
CA PHE A 82 10.43 -36.92 26.94
C PHE A 82 11.67 -37.70 27.43
N GLY A 83 12.00 -37.63 28.73
CA GLY A 83 13.12 -38.35 29.32
C GLY A 83 14.50 -37.68 29.14
N VAL A 84 14.57 -36.46 28.60
CA VAL A 84 15.83 -35.71 28.47
C VAL A 84 16.10 -34.93 29.74
N THR A 85 17.22 -35.22 30.40
CA THR A 85 17.55 -34.66 31.72
C THR A 85 18.39 -33.39 31.67
N ASP A 86 19.14 -33.18 30.60
CA ASP A 86 20.02 -32.02 30.42
C ASP A 86 20.00 -31.52 28.98
N VAL A 87 20.17 -30.21 28.81
CA VAL A 87 20.18 -29.51 27.51
C VAL A 87 21.34 -28.52 27.53
N PRO A 88 22.30 -28.62 26.60
CA PRO A 88 23.46 -27.75 26.58
C PRO A 88 23.08 -26.30 26.30
N MET A 89 23.80 -25.36 26.91
CA MET A 89 23.55 -23.92 26.74
C MET A 89 23.75 -23.46 25.29
N GLU A 90 24.67 -24.11 24.57
CA GLU A 90 24.89 -23.84 23.13
C GLU A 90 23.62 -24.05 22.30
N ALA A 91 22.82 -25.08 22.61
CA ALA A 91 21.55 -25.32 21.92
C ALA A 91 20.53 -24.21 22.21
N VAL A 92 20.53 -23.68 23.44
CA VAL A 92 19.66 -22.56 23.85
C VAL A 92 20.04 -21.29 23.07
N THR A 93 21.34 -21.00 22.98
CA THR A 93 21.87 -19.87 22.19
C THR A 93 21.54 -20.04 20.71
N PHE A 94 21.71 -21.24 20.16
CA PHE A 94 21.37 -21.52 18.76
C PHE A 94 19.87 -21.33 18.46
N ILE A 95 18.98 -21.82 19.32
CA ILE A 95 17.52 -21.60 19.19
C ILE A 95 17.19 -20.11 19.25
N SER A 96 17.85 -19.36 20.14
CA SER A 96 17.69 -17.92 20.25
C SER A 96 18.05 -17.21 18.93
N HIS A 97 19.17 -17.57 18.32
CA HIS A 97 19.60 -17.02 17.01
C HIS A 97 18.70 -17.45 15.87
N ALA A 98 18.28 -18.71 15.83
CA ALA A 98 17.33 -19.21 14.85
C ALA A 98 15.99 -18.45 14.95
N THR A 99 15.54 -18.15 16.18
CA THR A 99 14.34 -17.34 16.42
C THR A 99 14.53 -15.91 15.91
N GLN A 100 15.67 -15.28 16.22
CA GLN A 100 15.99 -13.94 15.71
C GLN A 100 16.01 -13.91 14.18
N SER A 101 16.65 -14.90 13.55
CA SER A 101 16.73 -15.04 12.09
C SER A 101 15.34 -15.20 11.49
N ARG A 102 14.50 -16.08 12.06
CA ARG A 102 13.11 -16.24 11.60
C ARG A 102 12.32 -14.94 11.72
N LEU A 103 12.42 -14.24 12.85
CA LEU A 103 11.73 -12.96 13.04
C LEU A 103 12.22 -11.90 12.06
N ARG A 104 13.53 -11.87 11.75
CA ARG A 104 14.08 -10.98 10.72
C ARG A 104 13.46 -11.26 9.35
N THR A 105 13.42 -12.52 8.92
CA THR A 105 12.78 -12.91 7.66
C THR A 105 11.30 -12.54 7.62
N VAL A 106 10.56 -12.75 8.72
CA VAL A 106 9.14 -12.35 8.82
C VAL A 106 9.00 -10.84 8.63
N VAL A 107 9.80 -10.05 9.35
CA VAL A 107 9.75 -8.59 9.28
C VAL A 107 10.16 -8.07 7.90
N GLU A 108 11.18 -8.65 7.27
CA GLU A 108 11.59 -8.31 5.90
C GLU A 108 10.45 -8.53 4.92
N LYS A 109 9.88 -9.75 4.89
CA LYS A 109 8.79 -10.10 3.96
C LYS A 109 7.54 -9.24 4.18
N VAL A 110 7.14 -9.04 5.43
CA VAL A 110 5.98 -8.20 5.75
C VAL A 110 6.25 -6.73 5.41
N SER A 111 7.49 -6.26 5.54
CA SER A 111 7.88 -4.90 5.10
C SER A 111 7.78 -4.76 3.58
N THR A 112 8.21 -5.77 2.81
CA THR A 112 8.04 -5.79 1.35
C THR A 112 6.56 -5.75 0.96
N ILE A 113 5.71 -6.55 1.62
CA ILE A 113 4.24 -6.51 1.41
C ILE A 113 3.68 -5.11 1.73
N ALA A 114 4.14 -4.50 2.82
CA ALA A 114 3.72 -3.16 3.21
C ALA A 114 4.15 -2.09 2.20
N GLN A 115 5.36 -2.22 1.62
CA GLN A 115 5.84 -1.36 0.54
C GLN A 115 5.00 -1.53 -0.73
N HIS A 116 4.74 -2.76 -1.18
CA HIS A 116 3.88 -3.01 -2.34
C HIS A 116 2.47 -2.42 -2.22
N ARG A 117 1.92 -2.29 -1.01
CA ARG A 117 0.62 -1.61 -0.81
C ARG A 117 0.73 -0.09 -1.00
N LEU A 118 1.87 0.50 -0.62
CA LEU A 118 2.11 1.94 -0.70
C LEU A 118 2.59 2.37 -2.09
N ASP A 119 3.29 1.48 -2.77
CA ASP A 119 3.81 1.70 -4.11
C ASP A 119 2.67 1.61 -5.13
N SER A 120 2.49 2.71 -5.85
CA SER A 120 1.72 2.69 -7.09
C SER A 120 2.65 2.05 -8.11
N CYS A 121 2.47 0.76 -8.43
CA CYS A 121 3.30 -0.04 -9.37
C CYS A 121 3.34 0.49 -10.83
N LYS A 122 3.15 1.80 -11.04
CA LYS A 122 3.06 2.46 -12.34
C LYS A 122 4.41 2.97 -12.85
N ASP A 123 5.40 3.12 -11.97
CA ASP A 123 6.66 3.82 -12.28
C ASP A 123 7.91 2.91 -12.21
N ASP A 124 7.77 1.60 -12.05
CA ASP A 124 8.92 0.68 -11.93
C ASP A 124 9.14 -0.10 -13.24
N GLU A 125 10.29 0.14 -13.89
CA GLU A 125 10.66 -0.33 -15.24
C GLU A 125 10.76 -1.88 -15.33
N TYR A 126 10.83 -2.57 -14.19
CA TYR A 126 10.89 -4.03 -14.11
C TYR A 126 9.52 -4.72 -13.95
N TYR A 127 8.42 -3.97 -13.87
CA TYR A 127 7.07 -4.53 -13.68
C TYR A 127 6.19 -4.33 -14.91
N GLU A 128 5.81 -5.43 -15.57
CA GLU A 128 4.75 -5.42 -16.58
C GLU A 128 3.38 -5.74 -15.96
N GLN A 129 2.37 -4.94 -16.30
CA GLN A 129 1.00 -5.20 -15.87
C GLN A 129 0.42 -6.40 -16.62
N ASN A 130 0.49 -7.59 -16.01
CA ASN A 130 0.03 -8.84 -16.65
C ASN A 130 -1.49 -8.93 -16.86
N ALA A 131 -2.31 -8.32 -16.00
CA ALA A 131 -3.77 -8.33 -16.16
C ALA A 131 -4.44 -7.17 -15.39
N ASP A 132 -5.22 -6.34 -16.09
CA ASP A 132 -6.06 -5.32 -15.45
C ASP A 132 -7.46 -5.86 -15.13
N VAL A 133 -7.51 -6.86 -14.25
CA VAL A 133 -8.75 -7.51 -13.81
C VAL A 133 -9.73 -6.48 -13.23
N ARG A 134 -9.23 -5.43 -12.57
CA ARG A 134 -10.06 -4.39 -11.98
C ARG A 134 -10.78 -3.54 -13.04
N SER A 135 -10.09 -3.15 -14.11
CA SER A 135 -10.74 -2.46 -15.23
C SER A 135 -11.65 -3.39 -16.02
N GLN A 136 -11.30 -4.66 -16.18
CA GLN A 136 -12.19 -5.67 -16.77
C GLN A 136 -13.49 -5.82 -15.97
N LEU A 137 -13.44 -5.91 -14.64
CA LEU A 137 -14.64 -5.92 -13.79
C LEU A 137 -15.47 -4.64 -13.97
N ARG A 138 -14.84 -3.47 -14.00
CA ARG A 138 -15.55 -2.21 -14.24
C ARG A 138 -16.23 -2.15 -15.60
N PHE A 139 -15.62 -2.78 -16.62
CA PHE A 139 -16.22 -2.93 -17.93
C PHE A 139 -17.46 -3.85 -17.89
N PHE A 140 -17.39 -4.98 -17.18
CA PHE A 140 -18.55 -5.87 -16.99
C PHE A 140 -19.70 -5.18 -16.24
N GLU A 141 -19.40 -4.44 -15.16
CA GLU A 141 -20.41 -3.63 -14.47
C GLU A 141 -21.04 -2.59 -15.42
N GLN A 142 -20.25 -1.99 -16.31
CA GLN A 142 -20.76 -1.03 -17.27
C GLN A 142 -21.65 -1.69 -18.34
N LEU A 143 -21.27 -2.88 -18.81
CA LEU A 143 -22.10 -3.68 -19.70
C LEU A 143 -23.43 -4.04 -19.05
N GLU A 144 -23.42 -4.47 -17.79
CA GLU A 144 -24.63 -4.79 -17.04
C GLU A 144 -25.55 -3.57 -16.91
N ARG A 145 -25.00 -2.38 -16.62
CA ARG A 145 -25.76 -1.12 -16.62
C ARG A 145 -26.39 -0.83 -17.98
N MET A 146 -25.65 -1.02 -19.08
CA MET A 146 -26.17 -0.78 -20.43
C MET A 146 -27.24 -1.80 -20.82
N GLU A 147 -27.08 -3.07 -20.44
CA GLU A 147 -28.09 -4.10 -20.70
C GLU A 147 -29.37 -3.81 -19.92
N LYS A 148 -29.25 -3.42 -18.64
CA LYS A 148 -30.38 -2.98 -17.82
C LYS A 148 -31.09 -1.78 -18.47
N GLN A 149 -30.34 -0.76 -18.89
CA GLN A 149 -30.90 0.39 -19.58
C GLN A 149 -31.64 0.00 -20.87
N ARG A 150 -31.08 -0.91 -21.67
CA ARG A 150 -31.75 -1.41 -22.89
C ARG A 150 -33.03 -2.19 -22.59
N LYS A 151 -33.05 -2.99 -21.53
CA LYS A 151 -34.26 -3.70 -21.07
C LYS A 151 -35.32 -2.70 -20.59
N ASP A 152 -34.93 -1.71 -19.81
CA ASP A 152 -35.82 -0.65 -19.35
C ASP A 152 -36.38 0.17 -20.53
N ASP A 153 -35.55 0.54 -21.50
CA ASP A 153 -35.98 1.29 -22.69
C ASP A 153 -36.90 0.45 -23.59
N ARG A 154 -36.64 -0.85 -23.76
CA ARG A 154 -37.56 -1.77 -24.46
C ARG A 154 -38.91 -1.85 -23.75
N SER A 155 -38.92 -1.98 -22.42
CA SER A 155 -40.16 -2.02 -21.63
C SER A 155 -40.93 -0.69 -21.67
N ARG A 156 -40.23 0.44 -21.84
CA ARG A 156 -40.84 1.77 -22.02
C ARG A 156 -41.37 1.98 -23.43
N GLN A 157 -40.73 1.39 -24.43
CA GLN A 157 -41.15 1.49 -25.83
C GLN A 157 -42.32 0.56 -26.17
N GLU A 158 -42.52 -0.51 -25.39
CA GLU A 158 -43.48 -1.55 -25.72
C GLU A 158 -44.95 -1.14 -25.63
N ASP A 159 -45.37 -0.12 -24.85
CA ASP A 159 -46.79 0.25 -24.92
C ASP A 159 -47.20 1.68 -24.44
N PRO A 160 -47.08 2.70 -25.31
CA PRO A 160 -47.77 3.98 -25.10
C PRO A 160 -49.30 3.85 -25.02
N GLU A 161 -49.90 2.78 -25.57
CA GLU A 161 -51.32 2.51 -25.42
C GLU A 161 -51.67 1.98 -24.02
N GLN A 162 -50.91 1.07 -23.41
CA GLN A 162 -51.12 0.66 -22.00
C GLN A 162 -50.99 1.83 -21.04
N ALA A 163 -50.04 2.73 -21.28
CA ALA A 163 -49.91 3.95 -20.47
C ALA A 163 -51.18 4.81 -20.57
N ARG A 164 -51.70 5.02 -21.79
CA ARG A 164 -52.97 5.71 -22.04
C ARG A 164 -54.17 4.97 -21.45
N LEU A 165 -54.20 3.65 -21.55
CA LEU A 165 -55.28 2.81 -21.03
C LEU A 165 -55.31 2.83 -19.50
N LYS A 166 -54.14 2.76 -18.86
CA LYS A 166 -53.98 2.89 -17.40
C LYS A 166 -54.32 4.30 -16.91
N GLN A 167 -53.97 5.34 -17.67
CA GLN A 167 -54.38 6.71 -17.36
C GLN A 167 -55.89 6.89 -17.49
N LYS A 168 -56.49 6.40 -18.58
CA LYS A 168 -57.94 6.41 -18.82
C LYS A 168 -58.70 5.63 -17.74
N ALA A 169 -58.17 4.50 -17.27
CA ALA A 169 -58.74 3.74 -16.17
C ALA A 169 -58.74 4.53 -14.85
N LYS A 170 -57.64 5.23 -14.53
CA LYS A 170 -57.57 6.10 -13.35
C LYS A 170 -58.54 7.28 -13.44
N GLU A 171 -58.63 7.92 -14.60
CA GLU A 171 -59.54 9.04 -14.84
C GLU A 171 -61.01 8.62 -14.73
N MET A 172 -61.36 7.47 -15.31
CA MET A 172 -62.70 6.87 -15.19
C MET A 172 -63.06 6.58 -13.74
N GLN A 173 -62.14 5.98 -12.97
CA GLN A 173 -62.37 5.69 -11.55
C GLN A 173 -62.52 6.97 -10.72
N GLN A 174 -61.75 8.02 -11.03
CA GLN A 174 -61.88 9.32 -10.39
C GLN A 174 -63.21 9.99 -10.73
N GLN A 175 -63.64 9.91 -11.99
CA GLN A 175 -64.93 10.43 -12.44
C GLN A 175 -66.10 9.68 -11.79
N GLU A 176 -66.01 8.36 -11.65
CA GLU A 176 -67.02 7.54 -10.96
C GLU A 176 -67.16 7.93 -9.49
N LEU A 177 -66.03 8.09 -8.79
CA LEU A 177 -66.03 8.53 -7.39
C LEU A 177 -66.59 9.96 -7.23
N ALA A 178 -66.29 10.85 -8.17
CA ALA A 178 -66.87 12.19 -8.19
C ALA A 178 -68.39 12.16 -8.45
N GLN A 179 -68.86 11.31 -9.37
CA GLN A 179 -70.29 11.12 -9.61
C GLN A 179 -71.01 10.55 -8.38
N MET A 180 -70.41 9.57 -7.68
CA MET A 180 -70.97 9.06 -6.43
C MET A 180 -71.10 10.17 -5.39
N ARG A 181 -70.04 10.96 -5.16
CA ARG A 181 -70.10 12.11 -4.25
C ARG A 181 -71.19 13.11 -4.64
N GLN A 182 -71.39 13.35 -5.93
CA GLN A 182 -72.45 14.25 -6.39
C GLN A 182 -73.85 13.66 -6.16
N ARG A 183 -74.05 12.35 -6.38
CA ARG A 183 -75.31 11.67 -6.04
C ARG A 183 -75.58 11.74 -4.54
N ASP A 184 -74.58 11.51 -3.71
CA ASP A 184 -74.68 11.59 -2.25
C ASP A 184 -75.02 13.02 -1.79
N ALA A 185 -74.38 14.03 -2.39
CA ALA A 185 -74.68 15.43 -2.13
C ALA A 185 -76.13 15.79 -2.53
N ASN A 186 -76.60 15.32 -3.69
CA ASN A 186 -77.98 15.53 -4.14
C ASN A 186 -79.00 14.84 -3.24
N LEU A 187 -78.73 13.59 -2.80
CA LEU A 187 -79.59 12.87 -1.87
C LEU A 187 -79.65 13.59 -0.51
N THR A 188 -78.51 14.06 -0.04
CA THR A 188 -78.41 14.88 1.18
C THR A 188 -79.17 16.20 1.03
N ALA A 189 -79.08 16.86 -0.13
CA ALA A 189 -79.80 18.10 -0.42
C ALA A 189 -81.31 17.88 -0.48
N LEU A 190 -81.78 16.79 -1.08
CA LEU A 190 -83.21 16.42 -1.09
C LEU A 190 -83.72 16.12 0.32
N ALA A 191 -82.93 15.45 1.16
CA ALA A 191 -83.25 15.24 2.57
C ALA A 191 -83.24 16.56 3.37
N ALA A 192 -82.36 17.50 3.03
CA ALA A 192 -82.27 18.82 3.64
C ALA A 192 -83.36 19.80 3.16
N ILE A 193 -83.94 19.58 1.97
CA ILE A 193 -85.18 20.21 1.51
C ILE A 193 -86.36 19.52 2.23
N GLY A 194 -86.32 19.56 3.57
CA GLY A 194 -87.51 19.38 4.39
C GLY A 194 -88.51 20.52 4.13
N PRO A 195 -89.80 20.37 4.47
CA PRO A 195 -90.84 21.34 4.12
C PRO A 195 -90.55 22.70 4.74
N ARG A 196 -89.94 23.62 4.00
CA ARG A 196 -89.62 24.96 4.47
C ARG A 196 -90.40 26.04 3.73
N LYS A 197 -91.13 26.80 4.54
CA LYS A 197 -91.97 27.97 4.24
C LYS A 197 -91.18 29.02 3.43
N LYS A 198 -91.73 29.45 2.29
CA LYS A 198 -91.12 30.45 1.39
C LYS A 198 -90.86 31.79 2.09
N ARG A 199 -89.63 32.32 2.01
CA ARG A 199 -89.30 33.75 2.09
C ARG A 199 -88.33 34.09 0.93
N LYS A 200 -88.56 35.24 0.29
CA LYS A 200 -88.00 35.67 -1.01
C LYS A 200 -86.73 36.55 -0.86
N VAL A 201 -85.98 36.65 -1.98
CA VAL A 201 -85.18 37.82 -2.47
C VAL A 201 -83.85 38.10 -1.71
N ASP A 202 -82.68 38.49 -2.27
CA ASP A 202 -82.17 38.99 -3.58
C ASP A 202 -80.66 38.59 -3.68
N SER A 203 -80.14 38.06 -4.81
CA SER A 203 -79.30 38.70 -5.87
C SER A 203 -77.80 39.00 -5.59
N PRO A 204 -76.94 39.03 -6.65
CA PRO A 204 -75.54 38.55 -6.61
C PRO A 204 -74.46 39.60 -6.96
N GLY A 205 -73.18 39.21 -6.89
CA GLY A 205 -72.03 39.85 -7.56
C GLY A 205 -70.71 39.17 -7.17
N ALA A 206 -70.09 38.32 -7.99
CA ALA A 206 -69.20 38.62 -9.14
C ALA A 206 -67.82 39.21 -8.74
N THR A 207 -66.84 38.31 -8.49
CA THR A 207 -65.52 38.12 -9.15
C THR A 207 -64.75 39.31 -9.80
N PRO A 208 -63.46 39.18 -10.19
CA PRO A 208 -62.23 38.93 -9.42
C PRO A 208 -61.03 39.79 -9.95
N SER A 209 -59.82 39.47 -9.48
CA SER A 209 -58.53 39.53 -10.21
C SER A 209 -57.72 40.84 -10.23
N GLY A 210 -56.41 40.68 -10.04
CA GLY A 210 -55.40 41.74 -10.15
C GLY A 210 -54.01 41.27 -9.67
N THR A 211 -53.31 40.59 -10.57
CA THR A 211 -51.89 40.15 -10.58
C THR A 211 -50.90 41.29 -10.28
N GLU A 212 -49.67 40.96 -9.83
CA GLU A 212 -48.37 41.46 -10.36
C GLU A 212 -47.19 40.82 -9.60
N VAL A 213 -46.09 40.64 -10.33
CA VAL A 213 -44.93 39.75 -10.13
C VAL A 213 -43.75 40.47 -9.47
N ARG A 214 -42.84 39.72 -8.81
CA ARG A 214 -41.46 40.16 -8.56
C ARG A 214 -40.45 39.00 -8.44
N THR A 215 -39.24 39.27 -8.95
CA THR A 215 -37.90 38.69 -8.63
C THR A 215 -37.48 37.40 -9.37
N ASN A 216 -36.22 37.16 -9.78
CA ASN A 216 -34.96 37.87 -9.63
C ASN A 216 -33.83 37.34 -10.57
N ALA A 217 -32.87 38.25 -10.80
CA ALA A 217 -31.40 38.14 -10.92
C ALA A 217 -30.71 36.99 -11.69
N ALA A 218 -29.88 37.44 -12.63
CA ALA A 218 -28.86 36.71 -13.37
C ALA A 218 -27.56 36.50 -12.56
N GLY A 219 -26.89 35.38 -12.82
CA GLY A 219 -25.52 35.12 -12.40
C GLY A 219 -24.73 34.50 -13.55
N SER A 220 -23.49 34.93 -13.74
CA SER A 220 -22.52 34.36 -14.68
C SER A 220 -21.10 34.52 -14.15
N PRO A 221 -20.15 33.71 -14.65
CA PRO A 221 -19.17 33.02 -13.79
C PRO A 221 -17.73 33.48 -14.03
N ALA A 222 -16.82 33.16 -13.10
CA ALA A 222 -15.42 32.78 -13.37
C ALA A 222 -14.63 32.57 -12.07
N SER A 223 -13.95 31.43 -11.94
CA SER A 223 -12.56 31.36 -11.43
C SER A 223 -12.07 29.91 -11.49
N SER A 224 -11.17 29.64 -12.44
CA SER A 224 -10.36 28.43 -12.54
C SER A 224 -9.06 28.60 -11.75
N SER A 225 -8.81 27.75 -10.75
CA SER A 225 -7.49 27.64 -10.12
C SER A 225 -7.05 26.18 -10.12
N VAL A 226 -6.02 25.91 -10.92
CA VAL A 226 -5.23 24.67 -10.92
C VAL A 226 -4.31 24.64 -9.69
N PRO A 227 -4.16 23.51 -8.99
CA PRO A 227 -3.03 23.31 -8.10
C PRO A 227 -1.89 22.64 -8.88
N SER A 228 -0.81 23.38 -9.10
CA SER A 228 0.46 22.85 -9.58
C SER A 228 1.17 22.12 -8.44
N THR A 229 1.38 20.82 -8.63
CA THR A 229 2.14 19.93 -7.74
C THR A 229 3.62 20.27 -7.79
N SER A 230 4.16 20.76 -6.69
CA SER A 230 5.59 20.96 -6.48
C SER A 230 6.29 19.62 -6.25
N SER A 231 7.02 19.16 -7.27
CA SER A 231 7.99 18.08 -7.17
C SER A 231 9.25 18.59 -6.48
N ARG A 232 9.39 18.29 -5.18
CA ARG A 232 10.68 18.12 -4.46
C ARG A 232 10.35 17.75 -3.02
N GLN A 233 10.10 16.47 -2.78
CA GLN A 233 10.15 15.93 -1.42
C GLN A 233 11.50 15.26 -1.24
N TYR A 234 12.32 15.89 -0.40
CA TYR A 234 13.48 15.26 0.23
C TYR A 234 13.07 13.88 0.76
N THR A 235 13.97 12.91 0.59
CA THR A 235 13.90 11.51 1.05
C THR A 235 13.82 11.42 2.56
N ARG A 236 12.71 11.87 3.16
CA ARG A 236 12.36 11.47 4.51
C ARG A 236 12.04 9.98 4.39
N GLN A 237 12.90 9.12 4.93
CA GLN A 237 12.62 7.69 5.07
C GLN A 237 11.21 7.54 5.62
N ARG A 238 10.26 7.23 4.73
CA ARG A 238 8.87 7.03 5.11
C ARG A 238 8.88 5.77 5.95
N ILE A 239 8.56 5.91 7.23
CA ILE A 239 8.39 4.75 8.11
C ILE A 239 7.37 3.83 7.44
N THR A 240 7.82 2.64 7.04
CA THR A 240 6.95 1.60 6.49
C THR A 240 5.99 1.16 7.59
N ARG A 241 4.73 1.58 7.50
CA ARG A 241 3.71 1.17 8.46
C ARG A 241 3.14 -0.18 8.05
N VAL A 242 3.50 -1.20 8.82
CA VAL A 242 2.94 -2.55 8.70
C VAL A 242 1.57 -2.61 9.37
N ASN A 243 0.59 -3.16 8.66
CA ASN A 243 -0.77 -3.41 9.15
C ASN A 243 -0.97 -4.89 9.46
N LEU A 244 -1.98 -5.24 10.28
CA LEU A 244 -2.35 -6.63 10.55
C LEU A 244 -2.67 -7.42 9.29
N ARG A 245 -3.29 -6.78 8.28
CA ARG A 245 -3.58 -7.39 6.98
C ARG A 245 -2.32 -7.90 6.26
N ASP A 246 -1.20 -7.23 6.46
CA ASP A 246 0.08 -7.57 5.82
C ASP A 246 0.65 -8.85 6.42
N LEU A 247 0.52 -8.97 7.75
CA LEU A 247 0.89 -10.16 8.49
C LEU A 247 -0.03 -11.34 8.14
N ILE A 248 -1.34 -11.11 8.04
CA ILE A 248 -2.31 -12.15 7.63
C ILE A 248 -1.96 -12.65 6.22
N PHE A 249 -1.75 -11.74 5.26
CA PHE A 249 -1.39 -12.10 3.89
C PHE A 249 -0.07 -12.88 3.82
N TYR A 250 0.95 -12.46 4.57
CA TYR A 250 2.20 -13.21 4.70
C TYR A 250 1.97 -14.62 5.24
N MET A 251 1.17 -14.75 6.29
CA MET A 251 0.90 -16.03 6.95
C MET A 251 0.09 -17.00 6.08
N GLU A 252 -0.75 -16.49 5.20
CA GLU A 252 -1.52 -17.27 4.21
C GLU A 252 -0.63 -17.86 3.10
N GLN A 253 0.51 -17.24 2.80
CA GLN A 253 1.43 -17.73 1.78
C GLN A 253 2.47 -18.73 2.31
N GLU A 254 2.88 -18.60 3.57
CA GLU A 254 3.87 -19.51 4.14
C GLU A 254 3.27 -20.84 4.61
N ARG A 255 3.75 -21.95 4.04
CA ARG A 255 3.31 -23.33 4.35
C ARG A 255 3.29 -23.66 5.85
N GLU A 256 4.19 -23.08 6.63
CA GLU A 256 4.30 -23.35 8.07
C GLU A 256 3.24 -22.61 8.90
N THR A 257 2.75 -21.47 8.41
CA THR A 257 1.82 -20.60 9.13
C THR A 257 0.40 -20.64 8.58
N THR A 258 0.18 -21.17 7.37
CA THR A 258 -1.13 -21.25 6.70
C THR A 258 -2.20 -21.99 7.50
N HIS A 259 -1.80 -22.95 8.33
CA HIS A 259 -2.70 -23.72 9.19
C HIS A 259 -2.44 -23.49 10.68
N SER A 260 -1.71 -22.42 11.02
CA SER A 260 -1.38 -22.11 12.40
C SER A 260 -2.59 -21.55 13.16
N LEU A 261 -2.69 -21.90 14.45
CA LEU A 261 -3.71 -21.33 15.35
C LEU A 261 -3.63 -19.79 15.41
N LEU A 262 -2.43 -19.24 15.21
CA LEU A 262 -2.19 -17.79 15.21
C LEU A 262 -2.91 -17.11 14.04
N LEU A 263 -2.91 -17.73 12.85
CA LEU A 263 -3.64 -17.21 11.69
C LEU A 263 -5.14 -17.24 11.92
N TYR A 264 -5.68 -18.38 12.39
CA TYR A 264 -7.11 -18.50 12.67
C TYR A 264 -7.58 -17.45 13.70
N ARG A 265 -6.78 -17.18 14.73
CA ARG A 265 -7.08 -16.11 15.71
C ARG A 265 -6.97 -14.71 15.12
N ALA A 266 -6.07 -14.48 14.17
CA ALA A 266 -5.91 -13.20 13.50
C ALA A 266 -7.09 -12.88 12.57
N LEU A 267 -7.66 -13.89 11.91
CA LEU A 267 -8.82 -13.77 11.01
C LEU A 267 -10.15 -13.50 11.74
N LEU A 268 -10.23 -13.80 13.04
CA LEU A 268 -11.42 -13.61 13.88
C LEU A 268 -11.51 -12.22 14.52
N LYS A 269 -10.61 -11.30 14.17
CA LYS A 269 -10.57 -9.90 14.66
C LYS A 269 -10.99 -8.93 13.57
#